data_AF-A0A3D3SVZ2-F1
#
_entry.id   AF-A0A3D3SVZ2-F1
#
_cell.length_a   1.000
_cell.length_b   1.000
_cell.length_c   1.000
_cell.angle_alpha   90.00
_cell.angle_beta   90.00
_cell.angle_gamma   90.00
#
_symmetry.space_group_name_H-M   'P 1'
#
loop_
_entity.id
_entity.type
_entity.pdbx_description
1 polymer ?
#
loop_
_entity_poly.entity_id
_entity_poly.type
_entity_poly.pdbx_seq_one_letter_code
_entity_poly.pdbx_strand_id
1 'polypeptide(L)' 'MIRLRKPVAACILICMLQGCSKEDAITDEDRDACFDRYMAEFKGQYPDSTLEKTAALKCYSN' A
#
# COMPACT_ATOMS: atom_id res chain seq x y z
N MET A 1 -30.74 28.57 -17.93
CA MET A 1 -30.52 27.11 -18.10
C MET A 1 -29.03 26.85 -18.28
N ILE A 2 -28.33 26.38 -17.25
CA ILE A 2 -27.08 25.60 -17.39
C ILE A 2 -27.06 24.59 -16.23
N ARG A 3 -27.34 23.31 -16.53
CA ARG A 3 -27.21 22.21 -15.58
C ARG A 3 -25.75 21.73 -15.61
N LEU A 4 -24.94 22.09 -14.61
CA LEU A 4 -23.60 21.52 -14.45
C LEU A 4 -23.69 20.20 -13.66
N ARG A 5 -23.42 19.11 -14.38
CA ARG A 5 -23.32 17.73 -13.91
C ARG A 5 -21.95 17.55 -13.20
N LYS A 6 -21.97 17.06 -11.95
CA LYS A 6 -20.89 16.38 -11.16
C LYS A 6 -19.42 16.81 -11.36
N PRO A 7 -18.72 17.26 -10.29
CA PRO A 7 -17.26 17.17 -10.20
C PRO A 7 -16.85 16.14 -9.12
N VAL A 8 -17.28 14.87 -9.25
CA VAL A 8 -16.82 13.78 -8.36
C VAL A 8 -15.52 13.15 -8.88
N ALA A 9 -15.03 13.58 -10.05
CA ALA A 9 -13.90 12.95 -10.74
C ALA A 9 -12.52 13.57 -10.44
N ALA A 10 -12.45 14.74 -9.79
CA ALA A 10 -11.17 15.44 -9.58
C ALA A 10 -10.40 14.98 -8.32
N CYS A 11 -11.06 14.33 -7.36
CA CYS A 11 -10.42 13.97 -6.08
C CYS A 11 -9.67 12.64 -6.12
N ILE A 12 -9.92 11.77 -7.11
CA ILE A 12 -9.37 10.40 -7.13
C ILE A 12 -7.92 10.38 -7.64
N LEU A 13 -7.50 11.37 -8.44
CA LEU A 13 -6.15 11.45 -9.01
C LEU A 13 -5.06 11.81 -7.98
N ILE A 14 -5.41 12.39 -6.83
CA ILE A 14 -4.44 12.85 -5.82
C ILE A 14 -4.08 11.72 -4.84
N CYS A 15 -4.96 10.73 -4.63
CA CYS A 15 -4.71 9.64 -3.67
C CYS A 15 -3.72 8.58 -4.18
N MET A 16 -3.46 8.48 -5.48
CA MET A 16 -2.50 7.51 -6.05
C MET A 16 -1.02 7.94 -5.89
N LEU A 17 -0.75 9.19 -5.48
CA LEU A 17 0.60 9.70 -5.23
C LEU A 17 1.02 9.63 -3.75
N GLN A 18 0.17 9.09 -2.86
CA GLN A 18 0.55 8.77 -1.48
C GLN A 18 1.29 7.43 -1.34
N GLY A 19 1.80 6.87 -2.43
CA GLY A 19 2.99 6.03 -2.37
C GLY A 19 4.17 6.93 -1.99
N CYS A 20 4.34 7.20 -0.69
CA CYS A 20 5.45 7.96 -0.14
C CYS A 20 6.77 7.28 -0.54
N SER A 21 7.41 7.77 -1.60
CA SER A 21 8.87 7.80 -1.68
C SER A 21 9.34 8.83 -0.66
N LYS A 22 9.51 8.37 0.57
CA LYS A 22 10.33 9.04 1.56
C LYS A 22 11.45 8.09 1.88
N GLU A 23 12.62 8.39 1.33
CA GLU A 23 13.90 7.79 1.70
C GLU A 23 14.32 8.28 3.10
N ASP A 24 13.36 8.33 4.03
CA ASP A 24 13.63 8.35 5.45
C ASP A 24 14.14 6.94 5.79
N ALA A 25 15.23 6.83 6.56
CA ALA A 25 15.80 5.54 6.92
C ALA A 25 14.69 4.64 7.49
N ILE A 26 14.25 3.65 6.70
CA ILE A 26 13.15 2.77 7.09
C ILE A 26 13.59 2.07 8.37
N THR A 27 12.82 2.26 9.44
CA THR A 27 13.08 1.63 10.74
C THR A 27 12.67 0.16 10.71
N ASP A 28 13.13 -0.65 11.67
CA ASP A 28 12.65 -2.03 11.79
C ASP A 28 11.13 -2.05 12.02
N GLU A 29 10.63 -1.09 12.81
CA GLU A 29 9.20 -0.93 13.10
C GLU A 29 8.38 -0.65 11.83
N ASP A 30 8.90 0.13 10.89
CA ASP A 30 8.24 0.39 9.61
C ASP A 30 8.20 -0.87 8.71
N ARG A 31 9.24 -1.70 8.77
CA ARG A 31 9.30 -2.97 8.02
C ARG A 31 8.29 -3.98 8.58
N ASP A 32 8.20 -4.08 9.90
CA ASP A 32 7.21 -4.93 10.58
C ASP A 32 5.78 -4.48 10.24
N ALA A 33 5.52 -3.17 10.29
CA ALA A 33 4.21 -2.62 9.91
C ALA A 33 3.86 -2.88 8.42
N CYS A 34 4.86 -2.85 7.53
CA CYS A 34 4.70 -3.25 6.13
C CYS A 34 4.33 -4.73 6.01
N PHE A 35 5.03 -5.60 6.74
CA PHE A 35 4.80 -7.04 6.73
C PHE A 35 3.37 -7.39 7.19
N ASP A 36 2.94 -6.84 8.32
CA ASP A 36 1.61 -7.08 8.88
C ASP A 36 0.49 -6.63 7.94
N ARG A 37 0.65 -5.45 7.34
CA ARG A 37 -0.29 -4.94 6.33
C ARG A 37 -0.38 -5.87 5.13
N TYR A 38 0.77 -6.33 4.61
CA TYR A 38 0.81 -7.24 3.47
C TYR A 38 0.11 -8.56 3.78
N MET A 39 0.40 -9.15 4.95
CA MET A 39 -0.23 -10.39 5.38
C MET A 39 -1.74 -10.23 5.52
N ALA A 40 -2.22 -9.11 6.07
CA ALA A 40 -3.65 -8.83 6.21
C ALA A 40 -4.36 -8.62 4.86
N GLU A 41 -3.73 -7.89 3.92
CA GLU A 41 -4.30 -7.56 2.61
C GLU A 41 -4.49 -8.81 1.73
N PHE A 42 -3.51 -9.70 1.74
CA PHE A 42 -3.51 -10.89 0.88
C PHE A 42 -3.96 -12.17 1.60
N LYS A 43 -4.40 -12.07 2.86
CA LYS A 43 -4.85 -13.21 3.66
C LYS A 43 -5.95 -13.99 2.94
N GLY A 44 -5.77 -15.31 2.84
CA GLY A 44 -6.74 -16.20 2.21
C GLY A 44 -6.74 -16.18 0.67
N GLN A 45 -5.97 -15.30 0.04
CA GLN A 45 -5.76 -15.33 -1.42
C GLN A 45 -4.64 -16.31 -1.81
N TYR A 46 -3.64 -16.46 -0.93
CA TYR A 46 -2.52 -17.37 -1.11
C TYR A 46 -2.21 -18.09 0.22
N PRO A 47 -1.48 -19.21 0.19
CA PRO A 47 -0.98 -19.86 1.40
C PRO A 47 -0.09 -18.91 2.20
N ASP A 48 -0.21 -18.93 3.53
CA ASP A 48 0.55 -18.06 4.43
C ASP A 48 2.07 -18.14 4.15
N SER A 49 2.61 -19.34 3.92
CA SER A 49 4.03 -19.53 3.62
C SER A 49 4.51 -18.85 2.32
N THR A 50 3.62 -18.62 1.36
CA THR A 50 3.91 -17.83 0.15
C THR A 50 3.84 -16.35 0.44
N LEU A 51 2.84 -15.92 1.22
CA LEU A 51 2.68 -14.53 1.63
C LEU A 51 3.85 -14.05 2.47
N GLU A 52 4.28 -14.82 3.47
CA GLU A 52 5.40 -14.50 4.35
C GLU A 52 6.69 -14.27 3.55
N LYS A 53 7.01 -15.17 2.61
CA LYS A 53 8.21 -15.02 1.76
C LYS A 53 8.14 -13.78 0.89
N THR A 54 6.97 -13.47 0.35
CA THR A 54 6.78 -12.31 -0.53
C THR A 54 6.77 -11.01 0.26
N ALA A 55 6.17 -11.01 1.45
CA ALA A 55 6.18 -9.91 2.39
C ALA A 55 7.60 -9.62 2.87
N ALA A 56 8.37 -10.66 3.24
CA ALA A 56 9.78 -10.53 3.60
C ALA A 56 10.59 -9.89 2.47
N LEU A 57 10.40 -10.35 1.24
CA LEU A 57 11.06 -9.81 0.06
C LEU A 57 10.66 -8.36 -0.24
N LYS A 58 9.40 -7.96 0.00
CA LYS A 58 8.94 -6.60 -0.29
C LYS A 58 9.26 -5.60 0.81
N CYS A 59 9.20 -6.02 2.07
CA CYS A 59 9.27 -5.12 3.23
C CYS A 59 10.67 -5.07 3.86
N TYR A 60 11.51 -6.09 3.66
CA TYR A 60 12.88 -6.14 4.21
C TYR A 60 13.97 -6.19 3.13
N SER A 61 13.61 -6.19 1.84
CA SER A 61 14.61 -6.01 0.79
C SER A 61 14.95 -4.54 0.65
N ASN A 62 16.21 -4.22 0.96
CA ASN A 62 16.81 -2.89 0.87
C ASN A 62 16.87 -2.39 -0.58
#